data_AF-A0A4Y2FKM6-F1
#
_entry.id   AF-A0A4Y2FKM6-F1
#
_cell.length_a   1.000
_cell.length_b   1.000
_cell.length_c   1.000
_cell.angle_alpha   90.00
_cell.angle_beta   90.00
_cell.angle_gamma   90.00
#
_symmetry.space_group_name_H-M   'P 1'
#
loop_
_entity.id
_entity.type
_entity.pdbx_description
1 polymer ?
#
loop_
_entity_poly.entity_id
_entity_poly.type
_entity_poly.pdbx_seq_one_letter_code
_entity_poly.pdbx_strand_id
1 'polypeptide(L)'
;MAYFARSRKKDLLVLAEELGLAVEKEFKVKQLHKLITESPSYDEEFTRELLGSIKEEREKKKKGENVKKSEPELSNYKNLNWKSELQGNSPLNLCRHLINL
;
A
#
# COMPACT_ATOMS: atom_id res chain seq x y z
N MET A 1 -0.01 -16.05 -20.77
CA MET A 1 0.56 -15.12 -19.77
C MET A 1 0.86 -15.84 -18.45
N ALA A 2 2.08 -15.72 -17.95
CA ALA A 2 2.56 -16.51 -16.80
C ALA A 2 2.06 -16.01 -15.43
N TYR A 3 1.65 -14.74 -15.31
CA TYR A 3 1.28 -14.14 -14.02
C TYR A 3 -0.05 -14.63 -13.46
N PHE A 4 -0.97 -15.06 -14.32
CA PHE A 4 -2.21 -15.71 -13.88
C PHE A 4 -2.00 -17.12 -13.33
N ALA A 5 -0.92 -17.82 -13.74
CA ALA A 5 -0.63 -19.18 -13.29
C ALA A 5 -0.31 -19.26 -11.78
N ARG A 6 0.25 -18.17 -11.22
CA ARG A 6 0.55 -18.04 -9.78
C ARG A 6 -0.62 -17.47 -8.97
N SER A 7 -1.79 -17.26 -9.58
CA SER A 7 -2.90 -16.54 -8.98
C SER A 7 -4.01 -17.50 -8.56
N ARG A 8 -4.63 -17.25 -7.39
CA ARG A 8 -5.64 -18.17 -6.84
C ARG A 8 -6.99 -17.94 -7.54
N LYS A 9 -7.84 -18.98 -7.60
CA LYS A 9 -9.21 -18.88 -8.16
C LYS A 9 -9.99 -17.70 -7.56
N LYS A 10 -9.88 -17.49 -6.24
CA LYS A 10 -10.55 -16.37 -5.54
C LYS A 10 -10.08 -15.01 -6.03
N ASP A 11 -8.79 -14.87 -6.32
CA ASP A 11 -8.20 -13.59 -6.74
C ASP A 11 -8.59 -13.27 -8.19
N LEU A 12 -8.69 -14.31 -9.02
CA LEU A 12 -9.21 -14.21 -10.40
C LEU A 12 -10.70 -13.89 -10.47
N LEU A 13 -11.50 -14.38 -9.52
CA LEU A 13 -12.93 -14.05 -9.44
C LEU A 13 -13.12 -12.56 -9.13
N VAL A 14 -12.42 -12.04 -8.12
CA VAL A 14 -12.46 -10.61 -7.76
C VAL A 14 -11.96 -9.77 -8.93
N LEU A 15 -10.87 -10.18 -9.58
CA LEU A 15 -10.35 -9.49 -10.75
C LEU A 15 -11.39 -9.39 -11.88
N ALA A 16 -12.09 -10.48 -12.18
CA ALA A 16 -13.10 -10.48 -13.23
C ALA A 16 -14.34 -9.67 -12.85
N GLU A 17 -14.72 -9.64 -11.57
CA GLU A 17 -15.78 -8.80 -11.03
C GLU A 17 -15.43 -7.31 -11.15
N GLU A 18 -14.19 -6.94 -10.82
CA GLU A 18 -13.67 -5.57 -10.95
C GLU A 18 -13.58 -5.11 -12.41
N LEU A 19 -13.30 -6.03 -13.33
CA LEU A 19 -13.35 -5.80 -14.78
C LEU A 19 -14.79 -5.73 -15.32
N GLY A 20 -15.81 -5.87 -14.47
CA GLY A 20 -17.22 -5.85 -14.86
C GLY A 20 -17.64 -7.05 -15.71
N LEU A 21 -16.88 -8.15 -15.67
CA LEU A 21 -17.18 -9.36 -16.40
C LEU A 21 -18.22 -10.19 -15.64
N ALA A 22 -19.11 -10.87 -16.37
CA ALA A 22 -20.09 -11.77 -15.77
C ALA A 22 -19.40 -13.04 -15.25
N VAL A 23 -19.07 -13.06 -13.96
CA VAL A 23 -18.36 -14.17 -13.32
C VAL A 23 -19.28 -14.97 -12.41
N GLU A 24 -19.52 -16.23 -12.79
CA GLU A 24 -20.16 -17.23 -11.94
C GLU A 24 -19.12 -17.95 -11.06
N LYS A 25 -19.50 -18.29 -9.83
CA LYS A 25 -18.64 -19.07 -8.90
C LYS A 25 -18.23 -20.44 -9.45
N GLU A 26 -18.99 -20.96 -10.40
CA GLU A 26 -18.79 -22.27 -11.03
C GLU A 26 -17.64 -22.28 -12.05
N PHE A 27 -17.21 -21.11 -12.54
CA PHE A 27 -16.15 -21.03 -13.53
C PHE A 27 -14.83 -21.66 -13.05
N LYS A 28 -14.19 -22.42 -13.94
CA LYS A 28 -12.84 -22.95 -13.73
C LYS A 28 -11.80 -21.86 -13.95
N VAL A 29 -10.63 -21.99 -13.32
CA VAL A 29 -9.49 -21.06 -13.48
C VAL A 29 -9.13 -20.84 -14.96
N LYS A 30 -9.15 -21.91 -15.77
CA LYS A 30 -8.90 -21.82 -17.21
C LYS A 30 -9.94 -20.97 -17.95
N GLN A 31 -11.21 -21.06 -17.55
CA GLN A 31 -12.28 -20.27 -18.15
C GLN A 31 -12.15 -18.80 -17.76
N LEU A 32 -11.85 -18.51 -16.49
CA LEU A 32 -11.59 -17.15 -16.01
C LEU A 32 -10.43 -16.49 -16.78
N HIS A 33 -9.32 -17.21 -16.95
CA HIS A 33 -8.18 -16.70 -17.73
C HIS A 33 -8.62 -16.32 -19.14
N LYS A 34 -9.32 -17.25 -19.80
CA LYS A 34 -9.77 -17.08 -21.18
C LYS A 34 -10.70 -15.88 -21.31
N LEU A 35 -11.68 -15.75 -20.41
CA LEU A 35 -12.68 -14.69 -20.39
C LEU A 35 -12.06 -13.31 -20.19
N ILE A 36 -11.05 -13.22 -19.31
CA ILE A 36 -10.29 -11.98 -19.09
C ILE A 36 -9.48 -11.62 -20.35
N THR A 37 -8.76 -12.57 -20.94
CA THR A 37 -7.91 -12.31 -22.13
C THR A 37 -8.70 -12.08 -23.42
N GLU A 38 -9.92 -12.61 -23.52
CA GLU A 38 -10.82 -12.41 -24.66
C GLU A 38 -11.60 -11.09 -24.56
N SER A 39 -11.51 -10.37 -23.44
CA SER A 39 -12.11 -9.05 -23.31
C SER A 39 -11.44 -8.06 -24.27
N PRO A 40 -12.22 -7.28 -25.06
CA PRO A 40 -11.66 -6.26 -25.94
C PRO A 40 -10.98 -5.12 -25.17
N SER A 41 -11.26 -5.01 -23.87
CA SER A 41 -10.66 -4.03 -22.96
C SER A 41 -9.52 -4.62 -22.13
N TYR A 42 -9.00 -5.80 -22.51
CA TYR A 42 -7.90 -6.44 -21.80
C TYR A 42 -6.58 -5.70 -22.05
N ASP A 43 -6.02 -5.13 -20.98
CA ASP A 43 -4.67 -4.59 -20.95
C ASP A 43 -3.81 -5.41 -19.98
N GLU A 44 -2.69 -5.95 -20.47
CA GLU A 44 -1.79 -6.78 -19.68
C GLU A 44 -1.18 -6.03 -18.49
N GLU A 45 -0.83 -4.75 -18.64
CA GLU A 45 -0.22 -3.98 -17.55
C GLU A 45 -1.25 -3.65 -16.47
N PHE A 46 -2.41 -3.13 -16.89
CA PHE A 46 -3.53 -2.85 -16.00
C PHE A 46 -3.96 -4.11 -15.23
N THR A 47 -4.14 -5.23 -15.93
CA THR A 47 -4.60 -6.47 -15.31
C THR A 47 -3.56 -7.03 -14.33
N ARG A 48 -2.26 -6.87 -14.63
CA ARG A 48 -1.17 -7.25 -13.74
C ARG A 48 -1.15 -6.39 -12.47
N GLU A 49 -1.32 -5.08 -12.61
CA GLU A 49 -1.33 -4.13 -11.49
C GLU A 49 -2.55 -4.32 -10.59
N LEU A 50 -3.73 -4.49 -11.19
CA LEU A 50 -4.97 -4.74 -10.46
C LEU A 50 -4.90 -6.06 -9.66
N LEU A 51 -4.37 -7.12 -10.29
CA LEU A 51 -4.15 -8.40 -9.61
C LEU A 51 -3.08 -8.32 -8.51
N GLY A 52 -2.08 -7.45 -8.68
CA GLY A 52 -1.09 -7.10 -7.66
C GLY A 52 -1.75 -6.45 -6.44
N SER A 53 -2.60 -5.45 -6.67
CA SER A 53 -3.35 -4.73 -5.64
C SER A 53 -4.28 -5.65 -4.84
N ILE A 54 -5.02 -6.55 -5.52
CA ILE A 54 -5.89 -7.55 -4.87
C ILE A 54 -5.07 -8.49 -3.97
N LYS A 55 -3.89 -8.93 -4.44
CA LYS A 55 -3.00 -9.78 -3.63
C LYS A 55 -2.46 -9.03 -2.43
N GLU A 56 -2.02 -7.79 -2.62
CA GLU A 56 -1.49 -6.95 -1.56
C GLU A 56 -2.56 -6.66 -0.50
N GLU A 57 -3.80 -6.35 -0.89
CA GLU A 57 -4.90 -6.10 0.03
C GLU A 57 -5.23 -7.35 0.86
N ARG A 58 -5.24 -8.53 0.24
CA ARG A 58 -5.41 -9.80 0.94
C ARG A 58 -4.27 -10.08 1.92
N GLU A 59 -3.04 -9.76 1.53
CA GLU A 59 -1.87 -9.90 2.40
C GLU A 59 -1.91 -8.90 3.54
N LYS A 60 -2.34 -7.66 3.30
CA LYS A 60 -2.58 -6.62 4.31
C LYS A 60 -3.68 -7.03 5.29
N LYS A 61 -4.79 -7.62 4.84
CA LYS A 61 -5.82 -8.16 5.75
C LYS A 61 -5.29 -9.30 6.62
N LYS A 62 -4.31 -10.08 6.15
CA LYS A 62 -3.63 -11.11 6.96
C LYS A 62 -2.52 -10.57 7.86
N LYS A 63 -1.84 -9.50 7.44
CA LYS A 63 -0.75 -8.82 8.17
C LYS A 63 -1.24 -7.62 8.99
N GLY A 64 -2.53 -7.30 8.94
CA GLY A 64 -3.19 -6.21 9.66
C GLY A 64 -3.32 -6.48 11.17
N GLU A 65 -3.01 -7.70 11.60
CA GLU A 65 -2.69 -7.99 13.00
C GLU A 65 -1.21 -7.67 13.37
N ASN A 66 -0.37 -7.13 12.46
CA ASN A 66 1.05 -6.92 12.79
C ASN A 66 1.85 -5.75 12.16
N VAL A 67 1.46 -5.04 11.08
CA VAL A 67 2.35 -4.03 10.43
C VAL A 67 1.50 -2.88 9.83
N LYS A 68 1.51 -1.59 10.20
CA LYS A 68 2.56 -0.65 10.65
C LYS A 68 3.82 -0.62 9.76
N LYS A 69 3.66 -0.25 8.48
CA LYS A 69 4.69 0.30 7.53
C LYS A 69 4.15 0.03 6.12
N SER A 70 3.71 1.01 5.35
CA SER A 70 4.60 1.94 4.68
C SER A 70 3.87 3.25 4.31
N GLU A 71 3.94 4.23 5.20
CA GLU A 71 4.17 5.63 4.79
C GLU A 71 5.63 5.93 5.14
N PRO A 72 6.61 5.75 4.23
CA PRO A 72 7.84 6.48 4.36
C PRO A 72 7.57 7.87 3.78
N GLU A 73 7.60 8.91 4.61
CA GLU A 73 8.18 10.25 4.28
C GLU A 73 7.56 11.41 5.06
N LEU A 74 6.26 11.41 5.41
CA LEU A 74 5.68 12.59 6.08
C LEU A 74 5.93 12.68 7.60
N SER A 75 6.31 11.59 8.26
CA SER A 75 6.48 11.54 9.72
C SER A 75 7.86 11.97 10.20
N ASN A 76 8.87 12.00 9.33
CA ASN A 76 10.24 12.37 9.71
C ASN A 76 10.44 13.91 9.76
N TYR A 77 9.77 14.66 8.88
CA TYR A 77 9.87 16.13 8.86
C TYR A 77 9.38 16.81 10.16
N LYS A 78 8.37 16.23 10.83
CA LYS A 78 7.84 16.79 12.09
C LYS A 78 8.72 16.48 13.30
N ASN A 79 9.55 15.43 13.24
CA ASN A 79 10.35 14.94 14.38
C ASN A 79 11.74 15.61 14.47
N LEU A 80 12.17 16.31 13.42
CA LEU A 80 13.44 17.07 13.43
C LEU A 80 13.27 18.54 13.84
N ASN A 81 12.04 19.07 13.85
CA ASN A 81 11.79 20.49 14.13
C ASN A 81 11.66 20.83 15.63
N TRP A 82 11.26 19.89 16.49
CA TRP A 82 10.98 20.19 17.91
C TRP A 82 12.20 20.13 18.84
N LYS A 83 13.28 19.45 18.43
CA LYS A 83 14.50 19.33 19.26
C LYS A 83 15.44 20.54 19.15
N SER A 84 15.39 21.27 18.03
CA SER A 84 16.22 22.46 17.82
C SER A 84 15.72 23.67 18.62
N GLU A 85 14.42 23.73 18.95
CA GLU A 85 13.83 24.82 19.75
C GLU A 85 14.08 24.68 21.26
N LEU A 86 14.29 23.46 21.77
CA LEU A 86 14.51 23.22 23.20
C LEU A 86 15.98 23.31 23.64
N GLN A 87 16.92 23.38 22.69
CA GLN A 87 18.35 23.52 22.99
C GLN A 87 18.83 24.98 22.94
N GLY A 88 17.95 25.93 22.56
CA GLY A 88 18.26 27.37 22.52
C GLY A 88 18.00 28.13 23.82
N ASN A 89 17.11 27.66 24.68
CA ASN A 89 16.72 28.37 25.91
C ASN A 89 16.79 27.45 27.13
N SER A 90 18.01 27.22 27.63
CA SER A 90 18.18 26.77 29.00
C SER A 90 17.85 27.94 29.93
N PRO A 91 16.85 27.84 30.84
CA PRO A 91 16.48 28.91 31.79
C PRO A 91 17.58 29.23 32.83
N LEU A 92 18.76 28.61 32.72
CA LEU A 92 19.91 28.83 33.59
C LEU A 92 20.97 29.77 32.97
N ASN A 93 20.78 30.26 31.73
CA ASN A 93 21.72 31.20 31.08
C ASN A 93 21.29 32.68 31.13
N LEU A 94 20.39 33.04 32.06
CA LEU A 94 20.04 34.46 32.31
C LEU A 94 20.70 35.03 33.57
N CYS A 95 21.33 34.21 34.41
CA CYS A 95 21.97 34.68 35.66
C CYS A 95 23.44 35.14 35.50
N ARG A 96 24.01 35.15 34.29
CA ARG A 96 25.43 35.53 34.08
C ARG A 96 25.63 36.94 33.49
N HIS A 97 24.59 37.76 33.37
CA HIS A 97 24.71 39.13 32.83
C HIS A 97 24.31 40.26 33.81
N LEU A 98 24.22 39.97 35.11
CA LEU A 98 23.91 40.99 36.15
C LEU A 98 25.03 41.20 37.18
N ILE A 99 26.29 40.85 36.88
CA ILE A 99 27.43 41.08 37.80
C ILE A 99 28.51 42.03 37.21
N ASN A 100 28.35 42.53 35.98
CA ASN A 100 29.27 43.53 35.40
C ASN A 100 28.52 44.78 34.93
N LEU A 101 27.90 45.52 35.86
CA LEU A 101 27.48 46.91 35.65
C LEU A 101 27.68 47.71 36.93
#